data_AF-A0A8X6SYS9-F1
#
_entry.id   AF-A0A8X6SYS9-F1
#
_cell.length_a   1.000
_cell.length_b   1.000
_cell.length_c   1.000
_cell.angle_alpha   90.00
_cell.angle_beta   90.00
_cell.angle_gamma   90.00
#
_symmetry.space_group_name_H-M   'P 1'
#
loop_
_entity.id
_entity.type
_entity.pdbx_description
1 polymer ?
#
loop_
_entity_poly.entity_id
_entity_poly.type
_entity_poly.pdbx_seq_one_letter_code
_entity_poly.pdbx_strand_id
1 'polypeptide(L)'
;MFEYDPVSKRQSCEWHTKSSPRPKKVRMSKSRIKTMIIVFFDIRGIVFCEFVQQGQTVNSAFYLEVLRRLKCRIARVRADIKDTVKLHHDNATSHTAFIITNFLAWSNTPVIHHPPYSPDLAPCDLFLFPRLKREMKGKHWETVENIQHHVTTFLRGIPVEEFQGAFRRGKHVSFNAENVEVEIGGVDIYRKDLSFLREFHRA
;
A
#
# COMPACT_ATOMS: atom_id res chain seq x y z
N MET A 1 34.48 11.33 6.04
CA MET A 1 33.45 10.49 6.68
C MET A 1 32.65 9.84 5.56
N PHE A 2 32.92 8.56 5.24
CA PHE A 2 32.25 7.90 4.11
C PHE A 2 30.86 7.44 4.55
N GLU A 3 29.84 8.13 4.06
CA GLU A 3 28.43 7.86 4.33
C GLU A 3 27.96 6.70 3.44
N TYR A 4 27.77 5.52 4.03
CA TYR A 4 27.32 4.33 3.29
C TYR A 4 25.79 4.26 3.26
N ASP A 5 25.21 4.69 2.14
CA ASP A 5 23.79 4.56 1.81
C ASP A 5 23.44 3.06 1.60
N PRO A 6 22.47 2.47 2.31
CA PRO A 6 22.19 1.05 2.17
C PRO A 6 21.58 0.77 0.79
N VAL A 7 22.40 0.12 -0.01
CA VAL A 7 22.11 -0.39 -1.35
C VAL A 7 20.79 -1.19 -1.37
N SER A 8 19.89 -0.89 -2.30
CA SER A 8 18.62 -1.63 -2.41
C SER A 8 18.85 -3.12 -2.73
N LYS A 9 17.89 -4.02 -2.44
CA LYS A 9 18.02 -5.47 -2.78
C LYS A 9 18.43 -5.68 -4.24
N ARG A 10 17.79 -4.95 -5.16
CA ARG A 10 18.10 -4.96 -6.61
C ARG A 10 19.51 -4.47 -6.93
N GLN A 11 20.01 -3.48 -6.20
CA GLN A 11 21.36 -2.95 -6.38
C GLN A 11 22.43 -3.77 -5.64
N SER A 12 22.06 -4.60 -4.65
CA SER A 12 22.97 -5.48 -3.91
C SER A 12 23.11 -6.87 -4.54
N CYS A 13 22.52 -7.08 -5.72
CA CYS A 13 22.66 -8.31 -6.48
C CYS A 13 24.04 -8.33 -7.13
N GLU A 14 25.01 -8.84 -6.41
CA GLU A 14 26.37 -9.08 -6.90
C GLU A 14 26.61 -10.59 -7.04
N TRP A 15 27.16 -11.01 -8.16
CA TRP A 15 27.61 -12.38 -8.36
C TRP A 15 28.99 -12.56 -7.73
N HIS A 16 29.10 -13.55 -6.85
CA HIS A 16 30.30 -13.80 -6.07
C HIS A 16 30.85 -15.19 -6.34
N THR A 17 32.18 -15.32 -6.31
CA THR A 17 32.88 -16.61 -6.37
C THR A 17 32.95 -17.25 -4.97
N LYS A 18 33.21 -18.57 -4.90
CA LYS A 18 33.28 -19.31 -3.61
C LYS A 18 34.31 -18.75 -2.62
N SER A 19 35.32 -18.02 -3.09
CA SER A 19 36.41 -17.45 -2.29
C SER A 19 36.18 -16.01 -1.83
N SER A 20 35.14 -15.32 -2.31
CA SER A 20 34.94 -13.92 -1.94
C SER A 20 34.37 -13.77 -0.52
N PRO A 21 34.80 -12.75 0.25
CA PRO A 21 34.23 -12.48 1.56
C PRO A 21 32.73 -12.18 1.45
N ARG A 22 31.93 -12.72 2.38
CA ARG A 22 30.48 -12.49 2.38
C ARG A 22 30.20 -10.99 2.55
N PRO A 23 29.40 -10.36 1.67
CA PRO A 23 29.05 -8.97 1.82
C PRO A 23 28.32 -8.75 3.15
N LYS A 24 28.84 -7.82 3.96
CA LYS A 24 28.19 -7.40 5.21
C LYS A 24 26.94 -6.60 4.86
N LYS A 25 25.78 -7.24 4.94
CA LYS A 25 24.49 -6.57 4.80
C LYS A 25 24.09 -5.96 6.14
N VAL A 26 23.81 -4.66 6.14
CA VAL A 26 23.20 -4.00 7.30
C VAL A 26 21.85 -4.67 7.55
N ARG A 27 21.68 -5.25 8.73
CA ARG A 27 20.40 -5.84 9.14
C ARG A 27 19.48 -4.70 9.54
N MET A 28 18.39 -4.51 8.79
CA MET A 28 17.39 -3.53 9.18
C MET A 28 16.61 -4.05 10.39
N SER A 29 16.54 -3.25 11.46
CA SER A 29 15.62 -3.47 12.56
C SER A 29 14.21 -3.00 12.16
N LYS A 30 13.18 -3.66 12.69
CA LYS A 30 11.79 -3.21 12.50
C LYS A 30 11.62 -1.88 13.25
N SER A 31 10.96 -0.90 12.64
CA SER A 31 10.53 0.28 13.39
C SER A 31 9.61 -0.11 14.54
N ARG A 32 9.66 0.66 15.63
CA ARG A 32 8.66 0.57 16.70
C ARG A 32 7.31 1.15 16.29
N ILE A 33 7.28 1.97 15.24
CA ILE A 33 6.11 2.69 14.76
C ILE A 33 5.66 2.09 13.42
N LYS A 34 4.43 1.60 13.38
CA LYS A 34 3.77 1.03 12.19
C LYS A 34 2.33 1.52 12.14
N THR A 35 1.89 1.94 10.96
CA THR A 35 0.49 2.29 10.68
C THR A 35 0.02 1.55 9.44
N MET A 36 -1.25 1.17 9.41
CA MET A 36 -1.87 0.58 8.22
C MET A 36 -2.74 1.65 7.57
N ILE A 37 -2.73 1.66 6.25
CA ILE A 37 -3.57 2.55 5.46
C ILE A 37 -4.45 1.72 4.53
N ILE A 38 -5.71 2.13 4.42
CA ILE A 38 -6.65 1.64 3.42
C ILE A 38 -6.80 2.75 2.40
N VAL A 39 -6.50 2.47 1.14
CA VAL A 39 -6.59 3.43 0.05
C VAL A 39 -7.52 2.88 -1.02
N PHE A 40 -8.38 3.77 -1.52
CA PHE A 40 -9.32 3.56 -2.60
C PHE A 40 -9.05 4.61 -3.67
N PHE A 41 -8.79 4.18 -4.90
CA PHE A 41 -8.51 5.08 -6.01
C PHE A 41 -9.13 4.57 -7.31
N ASP A 42 -9.36 5.51 -8.24
CA ASP A 42 -9.84 5.26 -9.60
C ASP A 42 -8.82 5.80 -10.62
N ILE A 43 -9.19 5.77 -11.90
CA ILE A 43 -8.35 6.31 -12.98
C ILE A 43 -8.06 7.82 -12.84
N ARG A 44 -8.90 8.55 -12.09
CA ARG A 44 -8.79 9.99 -11.84
C ARG A 44 -7.99 10.30 -10.58
N GLY A 45 -7.62 9.29 -9.78
CA GLY A 45 -6.79 9.41 -8.58
C GLY A 45 -7.47 8.90 -7.31
N ILE A 46 -6.98 9.36 -6.16
CA ILE A 46 -7.43 8.88 -4.85
C ILE A 46 -8.86 9.35 -4.55
N VAL A 47 -9.74 8.41 -4.23
CA VAL A 47 -11.15 8.65 -3.87
C VAL A 47 -11.30 8.74 -2.35
N PHE A 48 -10.72 7.78 -1.64
CA PHE A 48 -10.82 7.65 -0.20
C PHE A 48 -9.53 7.05 0.38
N CYS A 49 -9.08 7.55 1.52
CA CYS A 49 -7.96 7.00 2.25
C CYS A 49 -8.22 7.11 3.74
N GLU A 50 -7.90 6.07 4.49
CA GLU A 50 -8.09 6.02 5.93
C GLU A 50 -6.96 5.25 6.61
N PHE A 51 -6.48 5.78 7.72
CA PHE A 51 -5.50 5.09 8.55
C PHE A 51 -6.19 4.27 9.63
N VAL A 52 -5.76 3.02 9.76
CA VAL A 52 -6.19 2.14 10.84
C VAL A 52 -5.38 2.48 12.09
N GLN A 53 -6.06 2.53 13.23
CA GLN A 53 -5.41 2.83 14.51
C GLN A 53 -4.37 1.75 14.87
N GLN A 54 -3.33 2.15 15.59
CA GLN A 54 -2.27 1.22 15.98
C GLN A 54 -2.83 0.11 16.88
N GLY A 55 -2.54 -1.15 16.54
CA GLY A 55 -3.03 -2.33 17.27
C GLY A 55 -4.45 -2.77 16.90
N GLN A 56 -5.17 -2.03 16.05
CA GLN A 56 -6.46 -2.44 15.53
C GLN A 56 -6.29 -3.39 14.34
N THR A 57 -6.96 -4.54 14.39
CA THR A 57 -7.01 -5.49 13.27
C THR A 57 -8.17 -5.14 12.34
N VAL A 58 -7.93 -5.19 11.03
CA VAL A 58 -8.99 -5.03 10.03
C VAL A 58 -9.79 -6.33 9.94
N ASN A 59 -10.89 -6.39 10.67
CA ASN A 59 -11.88 -7.47 10.56
C ASN A 59 -12.98 -7.09 9.55
N SER A 60 -13.90 -8.02 9.29
CA SER A 60 -15.02 -7.80 8.38
C SER A 60 -15.95 -6.68 8.82
N ALA A 61 -16.21 -6.51 10.13
CA ALA A 61 -17.06 -5.44 10.64
C ALA A 61 -16.45 -4.05 10.41
N PHE A 62 -15.15 -3.91 10.67
CA PHE A 62 -14.40 -2.68 10.40
C PHE A 62 -14.40 -2.38 8.90
N TYR A 63 -14.18 -3.39 8.06
CA TYR A 63 -14.21 -3.24 6.62
C TYR A 63 -15.59 -2.80 6.10
N LEU A 64 -16.68 -3.31 6.68
CA LEU A 64 -18.03 -2.87 6.35
C LEU A 64 -18.23 -1.36 6.59
N GLU A 65 -17.76 -0.85 7.73
CA GLU A 65 -17.82 0.58 8.05
C GLU A 65 -16.97 1.43 7.10
N VAL A 66 -15.83 0.90 6.65
CA VAL A 66 -15.01 1.54 5.62
C VAL A 66 -15.78 1.61 4.29
N LEU A 67 -16.43 0.52 3.86
CA LEU A 67 -17.22 0.49 2.62
C LEU A 67 -18.43 1.42 2.65
N ARG A 68 -19.10 1.55 3.81
CA ARG A 68 -20.18 2.53 4.01
C ARG A 68 -19.69 3.95 3.79
N ARG A 69 -18.56 4.32 4.41
CA ARG A 69 -17.95 5.64 4.25
C ARG A 69 -17.45 5.88 2.82
N LEU A 70 -16.91 4.86 2.17
CA LEU A 70 -16.52 4.90 0.77
C LEU A 70 -17.71 5.23 -0.13
N LYS A 71 -18.86 4.55 0.01
CA LYS A 71 -20.05 4.83 -0.82
C LYS A 71 -20.52 6.27 -0.67
N CYS A 72 -20.59 6.78 0.56
CA CYS A 72 -20.89 8.19 0.82
C CYS A 72 -19.87 9.14 0.17
N ARG A 73 -18.58 8.79 0.18
CA ARG A 73 -17.52 9.58 -0.44
C ARG A 73 -17.60 9.57 -1.98
N ILE A 74 -17.87 8.41 -2.58
CA ILE A 74 -18.07 8.26 -4.03
C ILE A 74 -19.25 9.11 -4.48
N ALA A 75 -20.39 9.04 -3.79
CA ALA A 75 -21.57 9.85 -4.12
C ALA A 75 -21.28 11.37 -4.10
N ARG A 76 -20.32 11.82 -3.28
CA ARG A 76 -19.93 13.23 -3.18
C ARG A 76 -18.87 13.67 -4.20
N VAL A 77 -17.88 12.83 -4.48
CA VAL A 77 -16.69 13.21 -5.27
C VAL A 77 -16.73 12.68 -6.71
N ARG A 78 -17.57 11.68 -6.94
CA ARG A 78 -17.71 10.90 -8.18
C ARG A 78 -19.19 10.63 -8.46
N ALA A 79 -20.00 11.69 -8.33
CA ALA A 79 -21.45 11.61 -8.50
C ALA A 79 -21.86 11.09 -9.89
N ASP A 80 -21.02 11.32 -10.89
CA ASP A 80 -21.19 10.92 -12.28
C ASP A 80 -21.05 9.42 -12.53
N ILE A 81 -20.25 8.71 -11.72
CA ILE A 81 -20.00 7.27 -11.88
C ILE A 81 -20.54 6.43 -10.70
N LYS A 82 -21.17 7.05 -9.70
CA LYS A 82 -21.54 6.40 -8.43
C LYS A 82 -22.35 5.10 -8.59
N ASP A 83 -23.14 5.00 -9.66
CA ASP A 83 -24.03 3.87 -9.96
C ASP A 83 -23.36 2.83 -10.87
N THR A 84 -22.23 3.16 -11.52
CA THR A 84 -21.46 2.24 -12.38
C THR A 84 -20.17 1.73 -11.73
N VAL A 85 -19.76 2.29 -10.59
CA VAL A 85 -18.56 1.87 -9.87
C VAL A 85 -18.57 0.37 -9.58
N LYS A 86 -17.45 -0.28 -9.90
CA LYS A 86 -17.17 -1.66 -9.54
C LYS A 86 -16.05 -1.70 -8.50
N LEU A 87 -16.21 -2.56 -7.51
CA LEU A 87 -15.22 -2.74 -6.46
C LEU A 87 -14.25 -3.85 -6.86
N HIS A 88 -12.94 -3.57 -6.81
CA HIS A 88 -11.91 -4.59 -6.93
C HIS A 88 -11.15 -4.68 -5.61
N HIS A 89 -11.15 -5.85 -4.99
CA HIS A 89 -10.41 -6.11 -3.76
C HIS A 89 -9.92 -7.56 -3.77
N ASP A 90 -8.92 -7.85 -2.95
CA ASP A 90 -8.40 -9.21 -2.81
C ASP A 90 -9.39 -10.13 -2.08
N ASN A 91 -9.13 -11.43 -2.15
CA ASN A 91 -9.97 -12.47 -1.54
C ASN A 91 -9.66 -12.69 -0.05
N ALA A 92 -9.22 -11.65 0.68
CA ALA A 92 -9.00 -11.75 2.12
C ALA A 92 -10.28 -12.22 2.84
N THR A 93 -10.13 -12.99 3.92
CA THR A 93 -11.27 -13.56 4.66
C THR A 93 -12.21 -12.50 5.23
N SER A 94 -11.69 -11.32 5.58
CA SER A 94 -12.48 -10.17 5.99
C SER A 94 -13.33 -9.60 4.86
N HIS A 95 -12.85 -9.68 3.61
CA HIS A 95 -13.52 -9.12 2.44
C HIS A 95 -14.53 -10.07 1.80
N THR A 96 -14.32 -11.38 1.94
CA THR A 96 -15.24 -12.43 1.44
C THR A 96 -16.29 -12.84 2.48
N ALA A 97 -16.27 -12.25 3.67
CA ALA A 97 -17.22 -12.52 4.73
C ALA A 97 -18.68 -12.24 4.29
N PHE A 98 -19.62 -13.05 4.79
CA PHE A 98 -21.04 -12.96 4.43
C PHE A 98 -21.63 -11.55 4.63
N ILE A 99 -21.24 -10.85 5.69
CA ILE A 99 -21.73 -9.48 5.95
C ILE A 99 -21.31 -8.48 4.86
N ILE A 100 -20.14 -8.69 4.24
CA ILE A 100 -19.60 -7.85 3.19
C ILE A 100 -20.29 -8.18 1.87
N THR A 101 -20.36 -9.45 1.51
CA THR A 101 -21.01 -9.88 0.27
C THR A 101 -22.49 -9.48 0.25
N ASN A 102 -23.19 -9.63 1.39
CA ASN A 102 -24.57 -9.17 1.53
C ASN A 102 -24.71 -7.65 1.40
N PHE A 103 -23.80 -6.87 1.99
CA PHE A 103 -23.82 -5.41 1.85
C PHE A 103 -23.54 -4.95 0.41
N LEU A 104 -22.60 -5.59 -0.28
CA LEU A 104 -22.26 -5.27 -1.66
C LEU A 104 -23.42 -5.61 -2.61
N ALA A 105 -24.10 -6.72 -2.38
CA ALA A 105 -25.32 -7.08 -3.11
C ALA A 105 -26.45 -6.08 -2.84
N TRP A 106 -26.76 -5.78 -1.58
CA TRP A 106 -27.80 -4.82 -1.20
C TRP A 106 -27.54 -3.41 -1.74
N SER A 107 -26.27 -2.98 -1.75
CA SER A 107 -25.86 -1.66 -2.23
C SER A 107 -25.64 -1.58 -3.74
N ASN A 108 -25.98 -2.65 -4.47
CA ASN A 108 -25.79 -2.80 -5.91
C ASN A 108 -24.36 -2.42 -6.37
N THR A 109 -23.35 -2.92 -5.66
CA THR A 109 -21.93 -2.68 -5.97
C THR A 109 -21.34 -3.96 -6.56
N PRO A 110 -21.16 -4.06 -7.89
CA PRO A 110 -20.55 -5.22 -8.49
C PRO A 110 -19.10 -5.39 -8.03
N VAL A 111 -18.72 -6.63 -7.71
CA VAL A 111 -17.35 -6.98 -7.34
C VAL A 111 -16.65 -7.60 -8.53
N ILE A 112 -15.46 -7.11 -8.86
CA ILE A 112 -14.59 -7.70 -9.87
C ILE A 112 -13.90 -8.90 -9.26
N HIS A 113 -14.00 -10.05 -9.94
CA HIS A 113 -13.38 -11.28 -9.50
C HIS A 113 -11.84 -11.14 -9.50
N HIS A 114 -11.23 -11.21 -8.32
CA HIS A 114 -9.80 -11.30 -8.16
C HIS A 114 -9.39 -12.79 -8.11
N PRO A 115 -8.51 -13.27 -8.99
CA PRO A 115 -8.05 -14.65 -8.91
C PRO A 115 -7.16 -14.86 -7.66
N PRO A 116 -7.20 -16.06 -7.05
CA PRO A 116 -6.37 -16.36 -5.88
C PRO A 116 -4.87 -16.15 -6.17
N TYR A 117 -4.14 -15.67 -5.16
CA TYR A 117 -2.67 -15.53 -5.18
C TYR A 117 -2.10 -14.74 -6.36
N SER A 118 -2.82 -13.72 -6.82
CA SER A 118 -2.46 -12.96 -8.03
C SER A 118 -2.16 -11.47 -7.75
N PRO A 119 -1.12 -11.16 -6.93
CA PRO A 119 -0.74 -9.78 -6.61
C PRO A 119 -0.23 -9.02 -7.84
N ASP A 120 0.26 -9.73 -8.85
CA ASP A 120 0.63 -9.19 -10.17
C ASP A 120 -0.56 -8.66 -10.97
N LEU A 121 -1.77 -8.89 -10.49
CA LEU A 121 -2.99 -8.39 -11.11
C LEU A 121 -3.59 -7.20 -10.37
N ALA A 122 -3.08 -6.80 -9.20
CA ALA A 122 -3.61 -5.66 -8.46
C ALA A 122 -2.83 -4.37 -8.78
N PRO A 123 -3.45 -3.33 -9.35
CA PRO A 123 -2.78 -2.05 -9.57
C PRO A 123 -2.29 -1.40 -8.27
N CYS A 124 -2.92 -1.66 -7.12
CA CYS A 124 -2.34 -1.37 -5.80
C CYS A 124 -0.89 -1.88 -5.65
N ASP A 125 -0.69 -3.20 -5.78
CA ASP A 125 0.60 -3.89 -5.61
C ASP A 125 1.63 -3.50 -6.68
N LEU A 126 1.16 -3.28 -7.92
CA LEU A 126 2.03 -2.97 -9.05
C LEU A 126 2.42 -1.50 -9.17
N PHE A 127 1.54 -0.58 -8.74
CA PHE A 127 1.72 0.86 -8.96
C PHE A 127 1.82 1.66 -7.67
N LEU A 128 0.84 1.55 -6.77
CA LEU A 128 0.72 2.46 -5.64
C LEU A 128 1.73 2.17 -4.54
N PHE A 129 1.81 0.93 -4.06
CA PHE A 129 2.72 0.57 -2.96
C PHE A 129 4.20 0.67 -3.33
N PRO A 130 4.66 0.28 -4.53
CA PRO A 130 6.04 0.51 -4.92
C PRO A 130 6.45 1.98 -4.88
N ARG A 131 5.55 2.88 -5.30
CA ARG A 131 5.77 4.33 -5.22
C ARG A 131 5.83 4.82 -3.79
N LEU A 132 4.87 4.41 -2.96
CA LEU A 132 4.82 4.78 -1.55
C LEU A 132 6.06 4.27 -0.80
N LYS A 133 6.47 3.02 -1.03
CA LYS A 133 7.70 2.44 -0.45
C LYS A 133 8.95 3.22 -0.87
N ARG A 134 9.05 3.65 -2.13
CA ARG A 134 10.17 4.46 -2.63
C ARG A 134 10.19 5.84 -1.98
N GLU A 135 9.04 6.48 -1.87
CA GLU A 135 8.90 7.79 -1.23
C GLU A 135 9.26 7.77 0.26
N MET A 136 8.85 6.69 0.95
CA MET A 136 9.11 6.50 2.37
C MET A 136 10.55 6.02 2.65
N LYS A 137 11.27 5.52 1.64
CA LYS A 137 12.60 4.94 1.81
C LYS A 137 13.59 6.01 2.27
N GLY A 138 14.36 5.71 3.32
CA GLY A 138 15.42 6.59 3.83
C GLY A 138 14.91 7.75 4.70
N LYS A 139 13.60 7.98 4.78
CA LYS A 139 13.02 9.04 5.62
C LYS A 139 12.80 8.54 7.05
N HIS A 140 13.07 9.41 8.02
CA HIS A 140 12.88 9.12 9.43
C HIS A 140 11.67 9.89 9.93
N TRP A 141 10.83 9.20 10.69
CA TRP A 141 9.60 9.74 11.22
C TRP A 141 9.60 9.57 12.73
N GLU A 142 9.25 10.64 13.44
CA GLU A 142 9.21 10.68 14.90
C GLU A 142 7.86 10.22 15.43
N THR A 143 6.79 10.52 14.70
CA THR A 143 5.40 10.29 15.12
C THR A 143 4.57 9.63 14.00
N VAL A 144 3.48 8.98 14.39
CA VAL A 144 2.52 8.39 13.44
C VAL A 144 1.84 9.49 12.63
N GLU A 145 1.56 10.62 13.25
CA GLU A 145 0.89 11.77 12.65
C GLU A 145 1.71 12.35 11.50
N ASN A 146 3.04 12.44 11.65
CA ASN A 146 3.93 12.91 10.59
C ASN A 146 3.92 11.95 9.40
N ILE A 147 3.86 10.64 9.66
CA ILE A 147 3.71 9.62 8.61
C ILE A 147 2.38 9.80 7.89
N GLN A 148 1.29 9.88 8.65
CA GLN A 148 -0.05 10.00 8.09
C GLN A 148 -0.19 11.25 7.23
N HIS A 149 0.32 12.38 7.72
CA HIS A 149 0.34 13.64 6.99
C HIS A 149 1.16 13.53 5.70
N HIS A 150 2.40 13.04 5.78
CA HIS A 150 3.27 12.91 4.61
C HIS A 150 2.69 11.97 3.55
N VAL A 151 2.20 10.80 3.98
CA VAL A 151 1.57 9.82 3.08
C VAL A 151 0.33 10.42 2.42
N THR A 152 -0.51 11.14 3.17
CA THR A 152 -1.71 11.79 2.62
C THR A 152 -1.33 12.85 1.58
N THR A 153 -0.33 13.68 1.87
CA THR A 153 0.17 14.71 0.95
C THR A 153 0.76 14.09 -0.32
N PHE A 154 1.58 13.04 -0.16
CA PHE A 154 2.15 12.31 -1.29
C PHE A 154 1.07 11.70 -2.18
N LEU A 155 0.10 10.99 -1.59
CA LEU A 155 -0.98 10.32 -2.33
C LEU A 155 -1.85 11.32 -3.11
N ARG A 156 -2.12 12.49 -2.54
CA ARG A 156 -2.85 13.58 -3.22
C ARG A 156 -2.03 14.28 -4.30
N GLY A 157 -0.71 14.25 -4.18
CA GLY A 157 0.22 14.84 -5.15
C GLY A 157 0.54 13.96 -6.35
N ILE A 158 0.05 12.71 -6.41
CA ILE A 158 0.25 11.84 -7.58
C ILE A 158 -0.56 12.40 -8.76
N PRO A 159 0.07 12.71 -9.92
CA PRO A 159 -0.63 13.21 -11.09
C PRO A 159 -1.64 12.21 -11.65
N VAL A 160 -2.72 12.71 -12.24
CA VAL A 160 -3.81 11.87 -12.80
C VAL A 160 -3.29 10.96 -13.92
N GLU A 161 -2.32 11.42 -14.69
CA GLU A 161 -1.69 10.72 -15.81
C GLU A 161 -1.00 9.43 -15.35
N GLU A 162 -0.52 9.41 -14.11
CA GLU A 162 0.14 8.25 -13.50
C GLU A 162 -0.88 7.14 -13.18
N PHE A 163 -2.04 7.51 -12.63
CA PHE A 163 -3.16 6.59 -12.44
C PHE A 163 -3.65 6.08 -13.80
N GLN A 164 -3.91 6.96 -14.76
CA GLN A 164 -4.26 6.56 -16.14
C GLN A 164 -3.23 5.62 -16.76
N GLY A 165 -1.94 5.87 -16.54
CA GLY A 165 -0.85 5.00 -16.97
C GLY A 165 -0.92 3.62 -16.32
N ALA A 166 -1.20 3.54 -15.02
CA ALA A 166 -1.34 2.28 -14.30
C ALA A 166 -2.52 1.44 -14.83
N PHE A 167 -3.70 2.06 -14.97
CA PHE A 167 -4.88 1.40 -15.53
C PHE A 167 -4.67 0.94 -16.97
N ARG A 168 -3.95 1.71 -17.80
CA ARG A 168 -3.58 1.30 -19.17
C ARG A 168 -2.68 0.08 -19.20
N ARG A 169 -1.66 0.02 -18.33
CA ARG A 169 -0.77 -1.16 -18.22
C ARG A 169 -1.53 -2.39 -17.71
N GLY A 170 -2.53 -2.19 -16.85
CA GLY A 170 -3.42 -3.23 -16.36
C GLY A 170 -4.42 -3.76 -17.40
N LYS A 171 -4.58 -3.17 -18.60
CA LYS A 171 -5.61 -3.61 -19.57
C LYS A 171 -5.51 -5.05 -20.07
N HIS A 172 -4.37 -5.73 -19.87
CA HIS A 172 -4.28 -7.19 -20.09
C HIS A 172 -5.09 -8.01 -19.07
N VAL A 173 -5.59 -7.36 -18.02
CA VAL A 173 -6.25 -7.95 -16.85
C VAL A 173 -7.52 -7.13 -16.55
N SER A 174 -8.41 -6.95 -17.52
CA SER A 174 -9.79 -6.46 -17.27
C SER A 174 -9.98 -5.19 -16.39
N PHE A 175 -9.02 -4.25 -16.39
CA PHE A 175 -9.14 -2.99 -15.65
C PHE A 175 -9.79 -1.91 -16.52
N ASN A 176 -11.04 -1.54 -16.20
CA ASN A 176 -11.73 -0.37 -16.77
C ASN A 176 -11.68 0.81 -15.79
N ALA A 177 -11.87 2.01 -16.34
CA ALA A 177 -11.77 3.31 -15.67
C ALA A 177 -12.69 3.54 -14.45
N GLU A 178 -13.54 2.58 -14.10
CA GLU A 178 -14.63 2.66 -13.11
C GLU A 178 -14.32 1.88 -11.81
N ASN A 179 -13.09 1.38 -11.69
CA ASN A 179 -12.72 0.47 -10.62
C ASN A 179 -12.21 1.26 -9.41
N VAL A 180 -12.68 0.88 -8.22
CA VAL A 180 -12.08 1.34 -6.97
C VAL A 180 -11.35 0.17 -6.33
N GLU A 181 -10.05 0.33 -6.13
CA GLU A 181 -9.18 -0.73 -5.62
C GLU A 181 -8.86 -0.58 -4.13
N VAL A 182 -8.79 -1.69 -3.40
CA VAL A 182 -8.53 -1.71 -1.95
C VAL A 182 -7.31 -2.55 -1.65
N GLU A 183 -6.36 -2.01 -0.90
CA GLU A 183 -5.35 -2.82 -0.22
C GLU A 183 -5.18 -2.33 1.22
N ILE A 184 -5.14 -3.27 2.16
CA ILE A 184 -4.76 -3.03 3.55
C ILE A 184 -3.24 -3.21 3.62
N GLY A 185 -2.53 -2.15 3.22
CA GLY A 185 -1.08 -2.13 3.26
C GLY A 185 -0.58 -1.63 4.60
N GLY A 186 0.05 -2.50 5.38
CA GLY A 186 0.89 -2.07 6.50
C GLY A 186 2.16 -1.42 5.96
N VAL A 187 2.33 -0.11 6.14
CA VAL A 187 3.59 0.55 5.78
C VAL A 187 4.60 0.22 6.87
N ASP A 188 5.44 -0.79 6.60
CA ASP A 188 6.65 -1.04 7.39
C ASP A 188 7.67 0.07 7.08
N ILE A 189 7.84 0.97 8.02
CA ILE A 189 8.78 2.09 7.90
C ILE A 189 10.12 1.63 8.45
N TYR A 190 11.16 1.67 7.63
CA TYR A 190 12.51 1.38 8.08
C TYR A 190 13.15 2.63 8.67
N ARG A 191 13.60 2.58 9.93
CA ARG A 191 14.58 3.52 10.47
C ARG A 191 15.89 2.75 10.70
N LYS A 192 16.99 3.23 10.10
CA LYS A 192 18.35 2.82 10.50
C LYS A 192 18.53 3.37 11.90
N ASP A 193 18.48 2.51 12.90
CA ASP A 193 18.95 2.88 14.24
C ASP A 193 20.49 2.80 14.24
N LEU A 194 21.14 3.91 14.56
CA LEU A 194 22.60 4.01 14.73
C LEU A 194 23.06 3.60 16.14
N SER A 195 22.18 3.07 16.98
CA SER A 195 22.58 2.50 18.26
C SER A 195 23.09 1.07 18.13
N PHE A 196 24.25 0.87 17.49
CA PHE A 196 25.19 -0.21 17.86
C PHE A 196 26.56 0.02 17.21
N LEU A 197 27.20 1.15 17.54
CA LEU A 197 28.65 1.14 17.71
C LEU A 197 28.94 0.36 18.99
N ARG A 198 28.85 -0.98 18.95
CA ARG A 198 29.77 -1.74 19.80
C ARG A 198 31.08 -1.80 19.05
N GLU A 199 31.97 -0.90 19.44
CA GLU A 199 33.39 -1.16 19.44
C GLU A 199 33.61 -2.63 19.80
N PHE A 200 34.12 -3.40 18.85
CA PHE A 200 34.95 -4.55 19.18
C PHE A 200 36.39 -4.09 18.96
N HIS A 201 36.89 -3.34 19.93
CA HIS A 201 38.31 -3.37 20.25
C HIS A 201 38.53 -4.43 21.33
N ARG A 202 39.64 -5.16 21.19
CA ARG A 202 40.21 -6.26 21.99
C ARG A 202 39.76 -7.67 21.57
N ALA A 203 40.67 -8.62 21.34
CA ALA A 203 42.11 -8.70 21.63
C ALA A 203 42.87 -9.29 20.43
#